data_AF-A0A538U9H7-F1
#
_entry.id   AF-A0A538U9H7-F1
#
_cell.length_a   1.000
_cell.length_b   1.000
_cell.length_c   1.000
_cell.angle_alpha   90.00
_cell.angle_beta   90.00
_cell.angle_gamma   90.00
#
_symmetry.space_group_name_H-M   'P 1'
#
loop_
_entity.id
_entity.type
_entity.pdbx_description
1 polymer ?
#
loop_
_entity_poly.entity_id
_entity_poly.type
_entity_poly.pdbx_seq_one_letter_code
_entity_poly.pdbx_strand_id
1 'polypeptide(L)'
;MNRYLTEVIGTFFLVLTIGLTVLSGTPFAPLAIGSALMAMVYMGGHVSGAHYNPAVSLAVALRGRLPMSQLVPYWISQIVGALLASFVVHLMLGKTFAPAPAPGIGTLQALLGEILFTFALALVVLNVATLRATAGNSYWAHPDARHPRRWRHVRPVALLGRAIARSDSRGAGVPAAARSGGRPGVKLSQAIIRRLPKTDLHCHLDGCLRPSTLLAMADEQGVRLPERRLPQLTRLLQAGRRTRSLGDYLKIFDLTLSVLQEKHALHRVAYELAEDAAAENVRHLEVRYSPVLHRQRKLAYDDIVEPVIAGLAAAGARHGLSTGVIICGIRSLSPKVSTELAELAVAYQGRGVLGFDLAGQEKDYPAKAHREAFQVVLKNNVNLTVHAGEAFGPASISQALHQCGAHRIGHGTRLHEDPDLLRYVNDHRIPLEVCLSSNVQTRAVRSLTTHPFGRYFRTGLRVTINTDSRLISGTDVSREIGICARAFRLGPYEVKRVLINGFKSAFLPYAEKARTLRRVNLEIDQVLMDEFPEEYDRRVTSV
;
A
#
# COMPACT_ATOMS: atom_id res chain seq x y z
N MET A 1 -31.92 -1.95 -14.10
CA MET A 1 -32.41 -1.69 -15.47
C MET A 1 -31.81 -2.74 -16.40
N ASN A 2 -32.53 -3.23 -17.42
CA ASN A 2 -31.93 -4.15 -18.41
C ASN A 2 -30.96 -3.35 -19.32
N ARG A 3 -29.89 -3.99 -19.82
CA ARG A 3 -28.89 -3.37 -20.70
C ARG A 3 -29.53 -2.75 -21.95
N TYR A 4 -30.47 -3.44 -22.57
CA TYR A 4 -31.14 -2.97 -23.79
C TYR A 4 -32.02 -1.73 -23.52
N LEU A 5 -32.77 -1.74 -22.42
CA LEU A 5 -33.56 -0.57 -22.01
C LEU A 5 -32.66 0.63 -21.67
N THR A 6 -31.49 0.37 -21.08
CA THR A 6 -30.50 1.41 -20.80
C THR A 6 -29.98 2.04 -22.09
N GLU A 7 -29.68 1.23 -23.11
CA GLU A 7 -29.29 1.71 -24.44
C GLU A 7 -30.41 2.51 -25.13
N VAL A 8 -31.68 2.09 -25.00
CA VAL A 8 -32.83 2.88 -25.49
C VAL A 8 -32.86 4.25 -24.82
N ILE A 9 -32.79 4.31 -23.49
CA ILE A 9 -32.90 5.56 -22.72
C ILE A 9 -31.72 6.50 -23.02
N GLY A 10 -30.49 5.99 -23.00
CA GLY A 10 -29.32 6.83 -23.27
C GLY A 10 -29.28 7.36 -24.69
N THR A 11 -29.63 6.52 -25.68
CA THR A 11 -29.74 6.97 -27.08
C THR A 11 -30.88 7.96 -27.26
N PHE A 12 -32.01 7.75 -26.58
CA PHE A 12 -33.15 8.67 -26.61
C PHE A 12 -32.73 10.08 -26.16
N PHE A 13 -32.13 10.22 -24.98
CA PHE A 13 -31.73 11.54 -24.49
C PHE A 13 -30.64 12.17 -25.34
N LEU A 14 -29.67 11.39 -25.83
CA LEU A 14 -28.65 11.88 -26.74
C LEU A 14 -29.26 12.49 -28.01
N VAL A 15 -30.12 11.73 -28.70
CA VAL A 15 -30.74 12.17 -29.96
C VAL A 15 -31.74 13.30 -29.73
N LEU A 16 -32.46 13.29 -28.60
CA LEU A 16 -33.35 14.38 -28.21
C LEU A 16 -32.58 15.69 -28.05
N THR A 17 -31.45 15.66 -27.33
CA THR A 17 -30.58 16.83 -27.17
C THR A 17 -30.03 17.31 -28.50
N ILE A 18 -29.57 16.41 -29.37
CA ILE A 18 -29.14 16.77 -30.74
C ILE A 18 -30.27 17.47 -31.48
N GLY A 19 -31.47 16.87 -31.51
CA GLY A 19 -32.62 17.42 -32.20
C GLY A 19 -32.99 18.83 -31.76
N LEU A 20 -33.13 19.03 -30.44
CA LEU A 20 -33.53 20.32 -29.87
C LEU A 20 -32.46 21.40 -30.06
N THR A 21 -31.18 21.05 -29.91
CA THR A 21 -30.09 22.04 -29.97
C THR A 21 -29.74 22.41 -31.41
N VAL A 22 -29.75 21.46 -32.34
CA VAL A 22 -29.50 21.73 -33.77
C VAL A 22 -30.63 22.56 -34.36
N LEU A 23 -31.89 22.20 -34.10
CA LEU A 23 -33.04 22.94 -34.65
C LEU A 23 -33.25 24.32 -34.03
N SER A 24 -32.77 24.56 -32.81
CA SER A 24 -32.77 25.89 -32.18
C SER A 24 -31.61 26.77 -32.65
N GLY A 25 -30.63 26.23 -33.37
CA GLY A 25 -29.49 27.00 -33.90
C GLY A 25 -28.56 27.55 -32.82
N THR A 26 -28.55 26.96 -31.62
CA THR A 26 -27.71 27.45 -30.52
C THR A 26 -26.22 27.17 -30.79
N PRO A 27 -25.32 28.15 -30.58
CA PRO A 27 -23.87 27.93 -30.71
C PRO A 27 -23.33 26.95 -29.67
N PHE A 28 -24.06 26.69 -28.59
CA PHE A 28 -23.68 25.74 -27.53
C PHE A 28 -24.11 24.29 -27.81
N ALA A 29 -24.64 23.98 -28.99
CA ALA A 29 -25.09 22.63 -29.33
C ALA A 29 -24.02 21.55 -29.04
N PRO A 30 -22.73 21.71 -29.41
CA PRO A 30 -21.70 20.70 -29.11
C PRO A 30 -21.54 20.43 -27.61
N LEU A 31 -21.55 21.48 -26.78
CA LEU A 31 -21.40 21.36 -25.33
C LEU A 31 -22.63 20.69 -24.70
N ALA A 32 -23.83 21.05 -25.14
CA ALA A 32 -25.07 20.45 -24.65
C ALA A 32 -25.14 18.95 -25.01
N ILE A 33 -24.84 18.59 -26.26
CA ILE A 33 -24.81 17.20 -26.74
C ILE A 33 -23.77 16.39 -25.97
N GLY A 34 -22.55 16.94 -25.82
CA GLY A 34 -21.48 16.29 -25.05
C GLY A 34 -21.84 16.10 -23.57
N SER A 35 -22.48 17.10 -22.95
CA SER A 35 -22.89 17.04 -21.54
C SER A 35 -24.01 16.03 -21.31
N ALA A 36 -24.98 15.96 -22.22
CA ALA A 36 -26.05 14.96 -22.18
C ALA A 36 -25.48 13.55 -22.34
N LEU A 37 -24.58 13.34 -23.33
CA LEU A 37 -23.90 12.06 -23.50
C LEU A 37 -23.13 11.67 -22.24
N MET A 38 -22.36 12.58 -21.66
CA MET A 38 -21.61 12.36 -20.43
C MET A 38 -22.54 11.93 -19.29
N ALA A 39 -23.64 12.65 -19.05
CA ALA A 39 -24.62 12.30 -18.02
C ALA A 39 -25.22 10.90 -18.24
N MET A 40 -25.55 10.55 -19.49
CA MET A 40 -26.08 9.22 -19.82
C MET A 40 -25.03 8.12 -19.66
N VAL A 41 -23.75 8.41 -19.93
CA VAL A 41 -22.64 7.47 -19.68
C VAL A 41 -22.48 7.23 -18.18
N TYR A 42 -22.52 8.28 -17.35
CA TYR A 42 -22.51 8.13 -15.89
C TYR A 42 -23.71 7.32 -15.38
N MET A 43 -24.90 7.53 -15.95
CA MET A 43 -26.12 6.82 -15.57
C MET A 43 -26.04 5.31 -15.93
N GLY A 44 -25.70 4.99 -17.18
CA GLY A 44 -25.89 3.64 -17.74
C GLY A 44 -24.63 2.82 -17.97
N GLY A 45 -23.44 3.39 -17.80
CA GLY A 45 -22.17 2.75 -18.13
C GLY A 45 -21.94 1.42 -17.42
N HIS A 46 -22.33 1.32 -16.15
CA HIS A 46 -22.23 0.09 -15.36
C HIS A 46 -23.29 -0.98 -15.71
N VAL A 47 -24.30 -0.63 -16.51
CA VAL A 47 -25.43 -1.53 -16.87
C VAL A 47 -25.27 -2.09 -18.27
N SER A 48 -25.07 -1.24 -19.28
CA SER A 48 -24.95 -1.64 -20.69
C SER A 48 -23.58 -1.40 -21.30
N GLY A 49 -22.66 -0.75 -20.58
CA GLY A 49 -21.45 -0.20 -21.16
C GLY A 49 -21.66 1.17 -21.81
N ALA A 50 -22.89 1.70 -21.81
CA ALA A 50 -23.27 3.01 -22.34
C ALA A 50 -22.74 3.27 -23.76
N HIS A 51 -23.04 2.36 -24.69
CA HIS A 51 -22.55 2.49 -26.06
C HIS A 51 -23.28 3.61 -26.80
N TYR A 52 -24.61 3.65 -26.69
CA TYR A 52 -25.55 4.65 -27.25
C TYR A 52 -25.35 5.01 -28.72
N ASN A 53 -24.58 4.20 -29.44
CA ASN A 53 -24.15 4.43 -30.81
C ASN A 53 -23.79 3.07 -31.45
N PRO A 54 -24.33 2.76 -32.63
CA PRO A 54 -24.05 1.51 -33.33
C PRO A 54 -22.58 1.27 -33.66
N ALA A 55 -21.85 2.31 -34.07
CA ALA A 55 -20.42 2.22 -34.39
C ALA A 55 -19.56 1.96 -33.14
N VAL A 56 -19.95 2.53 -32.00
CA VAL A 56 -19.32 2.23 -30.70
C VAL A 56 -19.55 0.78 -30.30
N SER A 57 -20.80 0.28 -30.42
CA SER A 57 -21.11 -1.13 -30.17
C SER A 57 -20.28 -2.07 -31.04
N LEU A 58 -20.10 -1.73 -32.32
CA LEU A 58 -19.26 -2.49 -33.25
C LEU A 58 -17.79 -2.48 -32.81
N ALA A 59 -17.24 -1.32 -32.47
CA ALA A 59 -15.86 -1.19 -32.00
C ALA A 59 -15.59 -2.03 -30.74
N VAL A 60 -16.52 -2.01 -29.77
CA VAL A 60 -16.42 -2.82 -28.54
C VAL A 60 -16.54 -4.31 -28.83
N ALA A 61 -17.39 -4.71 -29.79
CA ALA A 61 -17.51 -6.10 -30.23
C ALA A 61 -16.25 -6.59 -30.95
N LEU A 62 -15.67 -5.80 -31.86
CA LEU A 62 -14.40 -6.10 -32.54
C LEU A 62 -13.23 -6.25 -31.55
N ARG A 63 -13.26 -5.52 -30.42
CA ARG A 63 -12.28 -5.70 -29.33
C ARG A 63 -12.53 -6.94 -28.45
N GLY A 64 -13.62 -7.67 -28.68
CA GLY A 64 -13.96 -8.87 -27.91
C GLY A 64 -14.55 -8.58 -26.52
N ARG A 65 -15.11 -7.38 -26.31
CA ARG A 65 -15.71 -6.97 -25.02
C ARG A 65 -17.24 -6.91 -25.04
N LEU A 66 -17.84 -7.08 -26.21
CA LEU A 66 -19.25 -7.37 -26.40
C LEU A 66 -19.35 -8.67 -27.22
N PRO A 67 -20.06 -9.71 -26.77
CA PRO A 67 -20.28 -10.90 -27.59
C PRO A 67 -20.95 -10.51 -28.92
N MET A 68 -20.48 -11.05 -30.04
CA MET A 68 -21.02 -10.73 -31.38
C MET A 68 -22.53 -10.98 -31.48
N SER A 69 -23.06 -11.97 -30.76
CA SER A 69 -24.50 -12.24 -30.68
C SER A 69 -25.34 -11.12 -30.05
N GLN A 70 -24.72 -10.22 -29.28
CA GLN A 70 -25.40 -9.07 -28.66
C GLN A 70 -25.33 -7.80 -29.51
N LEU A 71 -24.56 -7.77 -30.60
CA LEU A 71 -24.38 -6.57 -31.40
C LEU A 71 -25.70 -6.09 -32.02
N VAL A 72 -26.44 -6.99 -32.67
CA VAL A 72 -27.73 -6.67 -33.31
C VAL A 72 -28.78 -6.21 -32.27
N PRO A 73 -28.96 -6.88 -31.11
CA PRO A 73 -29.82 -6.37 -30.04
C PRO A 73 -29.46 -4.96 -29.55
N TYR A 74 -28.18 -4.62 -29.45
CA TYR A 74 -27.75 -3.25 -29.10
C TYR A 74 -28.17 -2.25 -30.18
N TRP A 75 -27.91 -2.56 -31.44
CA TRP A 75 -28.31 -1.70 -32.55
C TRP A 75 -29.81 -1.46 -32.61
N ILE A 76 -30.63 -2.51 -32.45
CA ILE A 76 -32.09 -2.37 -32.41
C ILE A 76 -32.51 -1.45 -31.25
N SER A 77 -31.94 -1.63 -30.06
CA SER A 77 -32.23 -0.80 -28.89
C SER A 77 -31.90 0.68 -29.13
N GLN A 78 -30.74 0.95 -29.72
CA GLN A 78 -30.27 2.30 -30.02
C GLN A 78 -31.14 2.96 -31.10
N ILE A 79 -31.49 2.23 -32.17
CA ILE A 79 -32.37 2.72 -33.24
C ILE A 79 -33.76 3.05 -32.68
N VAL A 80 -34.33 2.20 -31.83
CA VAL A 80 -35.62 2.48 -31.16
C VAL A 80 -35.55 3.75 -30.32
N GLY A 81 -34.49 3.92 -29.51
CA GLY A 81 -34.28 5.13 -28.73
C GLY A 81 -34.20 6.39 -29.60
N ALA A 82 -33.45 6.33 -30.70
CA ALA A 82 -33.30 7.43 -31.65
C ALA A 82 -34.63 7.80 -32.34
N LEU A 83 -35.42 6.82 -32.78
CA LEU A 83 -36.72 7.05 -33.42
C LEU A 83 -37.72 7.70 -32.44
N LEU A 84 -37.77 7.22 -31.21
CA LEU A 84 -38.61 7.81 -30.16
C LEU A 84 -38.21 9.27 -29.88
N ALA A 85 -36.90 9.54 -29.81
CA ALA A 85 -36.40 10.90 -29.61
C ALA A 85 -36.76 11.82 -30.78
N SER A 86 -36.56 11.35 -32.03
CA SER A 86 -36.95 12.11 -33.23
C SER A 86 -38.44 12.41 -33.25
N PHE A 87 -39.30 11.48 -32.82
CA PHE A 87 -40.74 11.70 -32.70
C PHE A 87 -41.06 12.78 -31.67
N VAL A 88 -40.42 12.75 -30.49
CA VAL A 88 -40.60 13.79 -29.46
C VAL A 88 -40.12 15.16 -29.95
N VAL A 89 -39.00 15.23 -30.67
CA VAL A 89 -38.51 16.48 -31.29
C VAL A 89 -39.54 17.03 -32.27
N HIS A 90 -40.13 16.17 -33.10
CA HIS A 90 -41.20 16.57 -34.02
C HIS A 90 -42.41 17.14 -33.29
N LEU A 91 -42.86 16.49 -32.21
CA LEU A 91 -43.96 16.98 -31.39
C LEU A 91 -43.66 18.34 -30.75
N MET A 92 -42.42 18.56 -30.30
CA MET A 92 -42.02 19.79 -29.61
C MET A 92 -41.81 20.98 -30.56
N LEU A 93 -41.27 20.73 -31.77
CA LEU A 93 -40.81 21.81 -32.67
C LEU A 93 -41.55 21.83 -34.02
N GLY A 94 -42.47 20.90 -34.27
CA GLY A 94 -43.21 20.77 -35.53
C GLY A 94 -42.38 20.28 -36.72
N LYS A 95 -41.08 20.01 -36.54
CA LYS A 95 -40.16 19.60 -37.60
C LYS A 95 -39.05 18.69 -37.09
N THR A 96 -38.46 17.92 -38.00
CA THR A 96 -37.24 17.14 -37.80
C THR A 96 -36.28 17.45 -38.94
N PHE A 97 -35.08 16.88 -38.91
CA PHE A 97 -34.13 17.00 -40.01
C PHE A 97 -33.46 15.65 -40.28
N ALA A 98 -33.07 15.44 -41.52
CA ALA A 98 -32.15 14.37 -41.88
C ALA A 98 -30.72 14.95 -41.85
N PRO A 99 -29.75 14.28 -41.21
CA PRO A 99 -28.35 14.67 -41.31
C PRO A 99 -27.92 14.71 -42.78
N ALA A 100 -27.38 15.83 -43.22
CA ALA A 100 -26.89 16.03 -44.59
C ALA A 100 -25.60 16.86 -44.54
N PRO A 101 -24.71 16.73 -45.54
CA PRO A 101 -23.54 17.59 -45.66
C PRO A 101 -23.94 19.07 -45.65
N ALA A 102 -23.13 19.90 -44.99
CA ALA A 102 -23.32 21.34 -45.00
C ALA A 102 -23.20 21.90 -46.44
N PRO A 103 -23.86 23.04 -46.77
CA PRO A 103 -23.73 23.65 -48.09
C PRO A 103 -22.27 23.85 -48.49
N GLY A 104 -21.91 23.39 -49.69
CA GLY A 104 -20.53 23.47 -50.21
C GLY A 104 -19.60 22.33 -49.80
N ILE A 105 -20.05 21.37 -48.97
CA ILE A 105 -19.28 20.18 -48.59
C ILE A 105 -19.70 18.98 -49.44
N GLY A 106 -18.76 18.39 -50.17
CA GLY A 106 -19.01 17.19 -50.97
C GLY A 106 -19.18 15.93 -50.12
N THR A 107 -19.86 14.92 -50.65
CA THR A 107 -20.12 13.65 -49.94
C THR A 107 -18.85 12.99 -49.40
N LEU A 108 -17.75 13.02 -50.16
CA LEU A 108 -16.47 12.46 -49.73
C LEU A 108 -15.89 13.20 -48.51
N GLN A 109 -15.99 14.54 -48.49
CA GLN A 109 -15.50 15.34 -47.36
C GLN A 109 -16.32 15.07 -46.10
N ALA A 110 -17.65 14.99 -46.24
CA ALA A 110 -18.53 14.62 -45.14
C ALA A 110 -18.20 13.21 -44.61
N LEU A 111 -18.00 12.24 -45.50
CA LEU A 111 -17.65 10.87 -45.12
C LEU A 111 -16.30 10.79 -44.38
N LEU A 112 -15.29 11.53 -44.84
CA LEU A 112 -13.99 11.60 -44.16
C LEU A 112 -14.13 12.19 -42.75
N GLY A 113 -14.95 13.24 -42.59
CA GLY A 113 -15.27 13.81 -41.29
C GLY A 113 -15.95 12.81 -40.36
N GLU A 114 -16.99 12.13 -40.85
CA GLU A 114 -17.73 11.09 -40.10
C GLU A 114 -16.80 9.96 -39.65
N ILE A 115 -15.93 9.45 -40.53
CA ILE A 115 -14.95 8.42 -40.18
C ILE A 115 -14.01 8.92 -39.08
N LEU A 116 -13.46 10.13 -39.22
CA LEU A 116 -12.49 10.67 -38.26
C LEU A 116 -13.11 10.86 -36.87
N PHE A 117 -14.29 11.47 -36.78
CA PHE A 117 -14.92 11.74 -35.50
C PHE A 117 -15.55 10.48 -34.87
N THR A 118 -16.08 9.57 -35.68
CA THR A 118 -16.55 8.27 -35.20
C THR A 118 -15.38 7.43 -34.69
N PHE A 119 -14.24 7.44 -35.39
CA PHE A 119 -13.02 6.78 -34.93
C PHE A 119 -12.53 7.39 -33.62
N ALA A 120 -12.49 8.72 -33.50
CA ALA A 120 -12.10 9.40 -32.27
C ALA A 120 -13.01 9.02 -31.09
N LEU A 121 -14.34 9.02 -31.29
CA LEU A 121 -15.30 8.60 -30.27
C LEU A 121 -15.09 7.13 -29.86
N ALA A 122 -14.98 6.23 -30.84
CA ALA A 122 -14.74 4.81 -30.59
C ALA A 122 -13.41 4.60 -29.85
N LEU A 123 -12.35 5.31 -30.23
CA LEU A 123 -11.04 5.24 -29.57
C LEU A 123 -11.13 5.69 -28.11
N VAL A 124 -11.84 6.77 -27.81
CA VAL A 124 -12.07 7.23 -26.43
C VAL A 124 -12.81 6.17 -25.63
N VAL A 125 -13.92 5.63 -26.15
CA VAL A 125 -14.69 4.58 -25.46
C VAL A 125 -13.83 3.34 -25.23
N LEU A 126 -13.08 2.90 -26.23
CA LEU A 126 -12.21 1.74 -26.11
C LEU A 126 -11.12 1.97 -25.04
N ASN A 127 -10.51 3.14 -24.97
CA ASN A 127 -9.47 3.40 -23.97
C ASN A 127 -10.07 3.59 -22.56
N VAL A 128 -11.26 4.15 -22.43
CA VAL A 128 -11.86 4.43 -21.12
C VAL A 128 -12.59 3.20 -20.55
N ALA A 129 -13.42 2.53 -21.37
CA ALA A 129 -14.29 1.45 -20.94
C ALA A 129 -13.69 0.04 -21.10
N THR A 130 -12.67 -0.15 -21.94
CA THR A 130 -12.23 -1.52 -22.30
C THR A 130 -10.76 -1.84 -22.00
N LEU A 131 -10.02 -0.92 -21.38
CA LEU A 131 -8.66 -1.19 -20.89
C LEU A 131 -8.69 -2.12 -19.67
N ARG A 132 -7.76 -3.07 -19.61
CA ARG A 132 -7.58 -3.91 -18.41
C ARG A 132 -7.12 -3.07 -17.21
N ALA A 133 -6.41 -1.97 -17.46
CA ALA A 133 -5.98 -1.01 -16.44
C ALA A 133 -7.15 -0.26 -15.76
N THR A 134 -8.34 -0.22 -16.38
CA THR A 134 -9.56 0.38 -15.79
C THR A 134 -10.52 -0.66 -15.20
N ALA A 135 -10.14 -1.95 -15.18
CA ALA A 135 -10.96 -3.02 -14.61
C ALA A 135 -11.19 -2.84 -13.10
N GLY A 136 -12.45 -2.77 -12.68
CA GLY A 136 -12.83 -2.50 -11.28
C GLY A 136 -13.02 -1.02 -10.95
N ASN A 137 -12.81 -0.12 -11.91
CA ASN A 137 -13.19 1.28 -11.77
C ASN A 137 -14.70 1.42 -12.05
N SER A 138 -15.51 1.64 -11.01
CA SER A 138 -16.97 1.84 -11.13
C SER A 138 -17.35 3.05 -12.00
N TYR A 139 -16.39 3.93 -12.28
CA TYR A 139 -16.61 5.15 -13.06
C TYR A 139 -16.63 4.92 -14.59
N TRP A 140 -16.03 3.84 -15.10
CA TRP A 140 -15.88 3.64 -16.56
C TRP A 140 -16.16 2.19 -16.97
N ALA A 141 -17.45 1.88 -17.14
CA ALA A 141 -18.06 0.79 -17.91
C ALA A 141 -17.27 -0.52 -18.11
N HIS A 142 -17.65 -1.60 -17.41
CA HIS A 142 -17.37 -2.97 -17.88
C HIS A 142 -18.65 -3.85 -17.77
N PRO A 143 -19.19 -4.42 -18.86
CA PRO A 143 -20.45 -5.17 -18.84
C PRO A 143 -20.35 -6.60 -18.26
N ASP A 144 -19.27 -6.94 -17.57
CA ASP A 144 -18.95 -8.34 -17.21
C ASP A 144 -18.68 -8.49 -15.71
N ALA A 145 -19.52 -7.85 -14.91
CA ALA A 145 -19.71 -8.21 -13.52
C ALA A 145 -20.72 -9.36 -13.44
N ARG A 146 -20.28 -10.59 -13.71
CA ARG A 146 -20.98 -11.80 -13.24
C ARG A 146 -20.86 -11.85 -11.72
N HIS A 147 -21.74 -11.13 -11.03
CA HIS A 147 -22.00 -11.27 -9.60
C HIS A 147 -23.09 -12.34 -9.39
N PRO A 148 -22.82 -13.46 -8.71
CA PRO A 148 -23.85 -14.16 -7.98
C PRO A 148 -23.83 -13.66 -6.54
N ARG A 149 -24.69 -12.68 -6.21
CA ARG A 149 -25.24 -12.49 -4.85
C ARG A 149 -26.34 -11.42 -4.91
N ARG A 150 -27.57 -11.89 -4.78
CA ARG A 150 -28.78 -11.08 -4.60
C ARG A 150 -28.59 -10.14 -3.40
N TRP A 151 -28.71 -8.84 -3.64
CA TRP A 151 -28.95 -7.86 -2.58
C TRP A 151 -30.38 -8.08 -2.08
N ARG A 152 -30.52 -8.63 -0.87
CA ARG A 152 -31.79 -8.59 -0.14
C ARG A 152 -31.88 -7.23 0.55
N HIS A 153 -32.97 -6.51 0.28
CA HIS A 153 -33.38 -5.33 1.02
C HIS A 153 -33.42 -5.63 2.53
N VAL A 154 -32.68 -4.85 3.31
CA VAL A 154 -32.79 -4.85 4.77
C VAL A 154 -33.87 -3.83 5.15
N ARG A 155 -35.01 -4.34 5.64
CA ARG A 155 -35.93 -3.58 6.48
C ARG A 155 -35.44 -3.63 7.94
N PRO A 156 -35.67 -2.59 8.76
CA PRO A 156 -35.22 -2.55 10.13
C PRO A 156 -36.18 -3.34 11.03
N VAL A 157 -35.68 -4.24 11.87
CA VAL A 157 -36.43 -4.78 13.01
C VAL A 157 -35.51 -4.96 14.21
N ALA A 158 -36.04 -4.56 15.35
CA ALA A 158 -35.48 -4.50 16.68
C ALA A 158 -35.14 -5.86 17.32
N LEU A 159 -34.31 -5.77 18.37
CA LEU A 159 -34.19 -6.62 19.57
C LEU A 159 -35.05 -7.90 19.68
N LEU A 160 -34.41 -9.06 19.89
CA LEU A 160 -34.50 -9.87 21.12
C LEU A 160 -33.68 -11.18 21.03
N GLY A 161 -32.94 -11.51 22.10
CA GLY A 161 -33.01 -12.81 22.79
C GLY A 161 -32.47 -14.13 22.18
N ARG A 162 -31.30 -14.55 22.70
CA ARG A 162 -30.92 -15.90 23.18
C ARG A 162 -30.75 -17.14 22.24
N ALA A 163 -29.70 -17.89 22.62
CA ALA A 163 -29.53 -19.36 22.66
C ALA A 163 -28.98 -20.16 21.43
N ILE A 164 -27.69 -20.51 21.55
CA ILE A 164 -27.04 -21.84 21.44
C ILE A 164 -27.84 -22.98 20.75
N ALA A 165 -27.30 -23.57 19.67
CA ALA A 165 -26.86 -24.98 19.59
C ALA A 165 -26.60 -25.47 18.15
N ARG A 166 -25.65 -26.40 18.06
CA ARG A 166 -25.09 -27.19 16.94
C ARG A 166 -26.08 -27.66 15.86
N SER A 167 -25.63 -27.71 14.61
CA SER A 167 -25.83 -28.88 13.73
C SER A 167 -24.85 -28.88 12.55
N ASP A 168 -24.60 -30.09 12.06
CA ASP A 168 -23.51 -30.56 11.23
C ASP A 168 -23.51 -30.14 9.76
N SER A 169 -22.30 -30.26 9.23
CA SER A 169 -21.89 -30.34 7.83
C SER A 169 -22.80 -31.17 6.90
N ARG A 170 -23.06 -30.64 5.70
CA ARG A 170 -22.92 -31.32 4.40
C ARG A 170 -23.08 -30.35 3.22
N GLY A 171 -22.00 -30.22 2.44
CA GLY A 171 -21.93 -30.00 0.99
C GLY A 171 -22.79 -28.95 0.28
N ALA A 172 -22.16 -27.82 -0.11
CA ALA A 172 -22.40 -27.18 -1.41
C ALA A 172 -21.11 -26.49 -1.88
N GLY A 173 -20.54 -27.00 -2.97
CA GLY A 173 -19.23 -26.62 -3.49
C GLY A 173 -19.14 -25.17 -3.96
N VAL A 174 -18.16 -24.46 -3.44
CA VAL A 174 -17.67 -23.18 -3.97
C VAL A 174 -16.60 -23.51 -5.03
N PRO A 175 -16.59 -22.87 -6.22
CA PRO A 175 -15.56 -23.13 -7.22
C PRO A 175 -14.19 -22.77 -6.65
N ALA A 176 -13.23 -23.67 -6.80
CA ALA A 176 -11.86 -23.50 -6.38
C ALA A 176 -11.22 -22.29 -7.09
N ALA A 177 -11.26 -21.13 -6.42
CA ALA A 177 -10.26 -20.11 -6.66
C ALA A 177 -8.89 -20.77 -6.45
N ALA A 178 -8.00 -20.56 -7.43
CA ALA A 178 -6.66 -21.14 -7.49
C ALA A 178 -6.05 -21.33 -6.11
N ARG A 179 -5.90 -22.59 -5.71
CA ARG A 179 -5.04 -22.99 -4.61
C ARG A 179 -3.61 -22.59 -5.00
N SER A 180 -3.18 -21.38 -4.68
CA SER A 180 -1.76 -21.03 -4.60
C SER A 180 -1.19 -21.53 -3.27
N GLY A 181 -1.44 -22.81 -2.94
CA GLY A 181 -0.56 -23.51 -2.03
C GLY A 181 0.70 -23.79 -2.83
N GLY A 182 1.81 -23.15 -2.47
CA GLY A 182 3.10 -23.44 -3.10
C GLY A 182 3.29 -24.95 -3.22
N ARG A 183 3.77 -25.41 -4.38
CA ARG A 183 4.14 -26.82 -4.56
C ARG A 183 5.05 -27.20 -3.39
N PRO A 184 4.74 -28.25 -2.62
CA PRO A 184 5.60 -28.66 -1.52
C PRO A 184 6.95 -29.10 -2.10
N GLY A 185 8.02 -28.33 -1.86
CA GLY A 185 9.37 -28.71 -2.29
C GLY A 185 10.38 -27.59 -2.42
N VAL A 186 9.98 -26.39 -2.87
CA VAL A 186 10.94 -25.32 -3.18
C VAL A 186 11.41 -24.61 -1.91
N LYS A 187 12.68 -24.82 -1.54
CA LYS A 187 13.30 -24.16 -0.38
C LYS A 187 14.08 -22.94 -0.83
N LEU A 188 13.62 -21.75 -0.45
CA LEU A 188 14.43 -20.54 -0.50
C LEU A 188 15.57 -20.64 0.52
N SER A 189 16.79 -20.87 0.02
CA SER A 189 17.99 -20.90 0.85
C SER A 189 18.35 -19.48 1.35
N GLN A 190 19.11 -19.40 2.44
CA GLN A 190 19.58 -18.10 2.93
C GLN A 190 20.50 -17.40 1.92
N ALA A 191 21.28 -18.16 1.14
CA ALA A 191 22.15 -17.61 0.09
C ALA A 191 21.33 -16.92 -1.01
N ILE A 192 20.23 -17.53 -1.44
CA ILE A 192 19.30 -16.94 -2.41
C ILE A 192 18.67 -15.68 -1.82
N ILE A 193 18.16 -15.75 -0.59
CA ILE A 193 17.50 -14.61 0.06
C ILE A 193 18.47 -13.43 0.18
N ARG A 194 19.74 -13.65 0.56
CA ARG A 194 20.75 -12.58 0.64
C ARG A 194 20.96 -11.86 -0.68
N ARG A 195 20.83 -12.54 -1.83
CA ARG A 195 20.94 -11.92 -3.16
C ARG A 195 19.71 -11.11 -3.59
N LEU A 196 18.54 -11.29 -2.97
CA LEU A 196 17.34 -10.55 -3.36
C LEU A 196 17.38 -9.10 -2.85
N PRO A 197 17.08 -8.09 -3.68
CA PRO A 197 17.02 -6.71 -3.20
C PRO A 197 15.83 -6.55 -2.26
N LYS A 198 16.07 -5.88 -1.13
CA LYS A 198 15.09 -5.74 -0.05
C LYS A 198 15.14 -4.37 0.60
N THR A 199 14.13 -4.07 1.42
CA THR A 199 14.10 -2.88 2.27
C THR A 199 14.16 -3.29 3.72
N ASP A 200 14.57 -2.38 4.59
CA ASP A 200 14.26 -2.45 6.02
C ASP A 200 13.68 -1.09 6.43
N LEU A 201 12.38 -1.06 6.71
CA LEU A 201 11.62 0.17 6.96
C LEU A 201 11.39 0.43 8.45
N HIS A 202 11.74 -0.53 9.30
CA HIS A 202 11.50 -0.49 10.73
C HIS A 202 12.74 -1.05 11.42
N CYS A 203 13.72 -0.19 11.60
CA CYS A 203 15.03 -0.51 12.14
C CYS A 203 15.50 0.56 13.14
N HIS A 204 15.65 0.22 14.41
CA HIS A 204 16.04 1.08 15.51
C HIS A 204 17.57 1.23 15.60
N LEU A 205 18.11 2.44 15.39
CA LEU A 205 19.56 2.69 15.41
C LEU A 205 20.21 2.20 16.73
N ASP A 206 19.60 2.62 17.83
CA ASP A 206 19.97 2.33 19.22
C ASP A 206 19.83 0.84 19.58
N GLY A 207 19.14 0.05 18.75
CA GLY A 207 19.00 -1.40 18.87
C GLY A 207 19.88 -2.21 17.90
N CYS A 208 20.82 -1.58 17.19
CA CYS A 208 21.53 -2.19 16.05
C CYS A 208 23.07 -2.23 16.13
N LEU A 209 23.67 -1.81 17.25
CA LEU A 209 25.14 -1.75 17.37
C LEU A 209 25.80 -3.11 17.15
N ARG A 210 26.98 -3.13 16.54
CA ARG A 210 27.85 -4.31 16.59
C ARG A 210 28.33 -4.49 18.05
N PRO A 211 28.26 -5.69 18.65
CA PRO A 211 28.72 -5.89 20.03
C PRO A 211 30.18 -5.50 20.26
N SER A 212 31.04 -5.70 19.25
CA SER A 212 32.45 -5.30 19.29
C SER A 212 32.62 -3.79 19.30
N THR A 213 31.78 -3.06 18.54
CA THR A 213 31.75 -1.60 18.55
C THR A 213 31.28 -1.06 19.90
N LEU A 214 30.24 -1.65 20.50
CA LEU A 214 29.78 -1.29 21.85
C LEU A 214 30.91 -1.47 22.88
N LEU A 215 31.63 -2.59 22.83
CA LEU A 215 32.77 -2.85 23.72
C LEU A 215 33.90 -1.81 23.53
N ALA A 216 34.27 -1.53 22.28
CA ALA A 216 35.32 -0.55 21.96
C ALA A 216 34.93 0.87 22.42
N MET A 217 33.69 1.29 22.18
CA MET A 217 33.19 2.60 22.62
C MET A 217 33.11 2.70 24.14
N ALA A 218 32.75 1.61 24.82
CA ALA A 218 32.74 1.63 26.28
C ALA A 218 34.14 1.86 26.87
N ASP A 219 35.18 1.30 26.24
CA ASP A 219 36.57 1.52 26.63
C ASP A 219 37.02 2.95 26.34
N GLU A 220 36.71 3.47 25.14
CA GLU A 220 37.01 4.84 24.73
C GLU A 220 36.35 5.90 25.64
N GLN A 221 35.08 5.67 26.00
CA GLN A 221 34.25 6.64 26.73
C GLN A 221 34.27 6.44 28.25
N GLY A 222 34.98 5.43 28.76
CA GLY A 222 35.04 5.09 30.19
C GLY A 222 33.71 4.56 30.76
N VAL A 223 32.86 3.95 29.94
CA VAL A 223 31.56 3.40 30.34
C VAL A 223 31.73 2.00 30.93
N ARG A 224 31.19 1.78 32.13
CA ARG A 224 31.23 0.46 32.78
C ARG A 224 30.17 -0.46 32.19
N LEU A 225 30.62 -1.57 31.58
CA LEU A 225 29.74 -2.64 31.11
C LEU A 225 29.62 -3.76 32.15
N PRO A 226 28.46 -4.46 32.22
CA PRO A 226 28.26 -5.60 33.12
C PRO A 226 29.07 -6.84 32.73
N GLU A 227 29.59 -6.90 31.50
CA GLU A 227 30.42 -7.99 30.99
C GLU A 227 31.34 -7.43 29.89
N ARG A 228 32.58 -7.94 29.82
CA ARG A 228 33.61 -7.47 28.89
C ARG A 228 34.01 -8.50 27.84
N ARG A 229 33.67 -9.78 28.06
CA ARG A 229 33.91 -10.84 27.06
C ARG A 229 32.84 -10.78 25.99
N LEU A 230 33.27 -10.59 24.75
CA LEU A 230 32.40 -10.35 23.60
C LEU A 230 31.25 -11.37 23.43
N PRO A 231 31.47 -12.70 23.54
CA PRO A 231 30.37 -13.67 23.39
C PRO A 231 29.29 -13.53 24.48
N GLN A 232 29.69 -13.28 25.72
CA GLN A 232 28.78 -13.12 26.85
C GLN A 232 28.05 -11.78 26.80
N LEU A 233 28.76 -10.69 26.45
CA LEU A 233 28.15 -9.39 26.20
C LEU A 233 27.12 -9.46 25.07
N THR A 234 27.44 -10.12 23.95
CA THR A 234 26.49 -10.32 22.84
C THR A 234 25.22 -11.04 23.31
N ARG A 235 25.35 -12.07 24.15
CA ARG A 235 24.20 -12.78 24.73
C ARG A 235 23.36 -11.89 25.65
N LEU A 236 23.99 -11.00 26.41
CA LEU A 236 23.32 -10.02 27.27
C LEU A 236 22.63 -8.90 26.49
N LEU A 237 23.08 -8.62 25.27
CA LEU A 237 22.47 -7.63 24.38
C LEU A 237 21.33 -8.23 23.54
N GLN A 238 21.18 -9.56 23.50
CA GLN A 238 20.09 -10.21 22.77
C GLN A 238 18.89 -10.52 23.67
N ALA A 239 17.68 -10.22 23.20
CA ALA A 239 16.43 -10.53 23.89
C ALA A 239 16.20 -12.04 23.99
N GLY A 240 16.35 -12.76 22.87
CA GLY A 240 16.21 -14.22 22.84
C GLY A 240 14.90 -14.71 23.48
N ARG A 241 14.95 -15.81 24.25
CA ARG A 241 13.77 -16.34 24.94
C ARG A 241 13.56 -15.77 26.36
N ARG A 242 14.48 -14.93 26.86
CA ARG A 242 14.48 -14.47 28.27
C ARG A 242 13.52 -13.31 28.54
N THR A 243 13.19 -12.50 27.54
CA THR A 243 12.23 -11.40 27.67
C THR A 243 10.81 -11.95 27.86
N ARG A 244 10.06 -11.38 28.81
CA ARG A 244 8.69 -11.81 29.16
C ARG A 244 7.64 -10.74 28.82
N SER A 245 8.08 -9.57 28.37
CA SER A 245 7.22 -8.44 27.99
C SER A 245 7.99 -7.45 27.11
N LEU A 246 7.27 -6.49 26.52
CA LEU A 246 7.87 -5.32 25.85
C LEU A 246 8.78 -4.52 26.80
N GLY A 247 8.39 -4.36 28.07
CA GLY A 247 9.22 -3.66 29.06
C GLY A 247 10.58 -4.34 29.30
N ASP A 248 10.63 -5.68 29.33
CA ASP A 248 11.91 -6.40 29.46
C ASP A 248 12.79 -6.25 28.23
N TYR A 249 12.18 -6.19 27.04
CA TYR A 249 12.88 -5.97 25.78
C TYR A 249 13.51 -4.57 25.74
N LEU A 250 12.75 -3.55 26.13
CA LEU A 250 13.19 -2.15 26.14
C LEU A 250 14.36 -1.90 27.13
N LYS A 251 14.42 -2.61 28.26
CA LYS A 251 15.55 -2.48 29.21
C LYS A 251 16.91 -2.84 28.63
N ILE A 252 16.96 -3.60 27.53
CA ILE A 252 18.23 -3.98 26.89
C ILE A 252 18.89 -2.75 26.24
N PHE A 253 18.09 -1.76 25.82
CA PHE A 253 18.58 -0.52 25.23
C PHE A 253 19.40 0.32 26.22
N ASP A 254 19.23 0.15 27.55
CA ASP A 254 20.01 0.91 28.54
C ASP A 254 21.52 0.73 28.32
N LEU A 255 21.95 -0.46 27.91
CA LEU A 255 23.36 -0.74 27.61
C LEU A 255 23.83 -0.09 26.30
N THR A 256 23.02 -0.12 25.25
CA THR A 256 23.42 0.48 23.96
C THR A 256 23.39 2.01 24.04
N LEU A 257 22.39 2.58 24.71
CA LEU A 257 22.28 4.02 24.93
C LEU A 257 23.44 4.57 25.78
N SER A 258 24.03 3.76 26.67
CA SER A 258 25.14 4.19 27.51
C SER A 258 26.39 4.64 26.74
N VAL A 259 26.60 4.13 25.51
CA VAL A 259 27.74 4.48 24.64
C VAL A 259 27.35 5.38 23.45
N LEU A 260 26.06 5.70 23.31
CA LEU A 260 25.52 6.54 22.24
C LEU A 260 25.26 7.98 22.71
N GLN A 261 26.15 8.53 23.54
CA GLN A 261 26.01 9.88 24.10
C GLN A 261 27.01 10.89 23.50
N GLU A 262 27.67 10.52 22.40
CA GLU A 262 28.68 11.34 21.70
C GLU A 262 28.44 11.37 20.19
N LYS A 263 28.76 12.50 19.54
CA LYS A 263 28.52 12.72 18.09
C LYS A 263 29.21 11.65 17.23
N HIS A 264 30.48 11.35 17.54
CA HIS A 264 31.28 10.39 16.79
C HIS A 264 30.70 8.96 16.90
N ALA A 265 30.15 8.61 18.07
CA ALA A 265 29.55 7.30 18.31
C ALA A 265 28.26 7.11 17.49
N LEU A 266 27.41 8.14 17.48
CA LEU A 266 26.19 8.18 16.66
C LEU A 266 26.51 8.05 15.17
N HIS A 267 27.49 8.81 14.67
CA HIS A 267 27.95 8.69 13.28
C HIS A 267 28.45 7.28 12.95
N ARG A 268 29.33 6.73 13.80
CA ARG A 268 29.92 5.40 13.57
C ARG A 268 28.85 4.31 13.54
N VAL A 269 27.93 4.28 14.49
CA VAL A 269 26.87 3.26 14.54
C VAL A 269 25.90 3.40 13.36
N ALA A 270 25.58 4.63 12.95
CA ALA A 270 24.78 4.89 11.76
C ALA A 270 25.45 4.36 10.49
N TYR A 271 26.75 4.64 10.31
CA TYR A 271 27.54 4.13 9.20
C TYR A 271 27.60 2.59 9.19
N GLU A 272 27.96 1.98 10.32
CA GLU A 272 28.10 0.52 10.44
C GLU A 272 26.78 -0.21 10.20
N LEU A 273 25.65 0.36 10.64
CA LEU A 273 24.32 -0.19 10.37
C LEU A 273 24.01 -0.20 8.87
N ALA A 274 24.26 0.89 8.16
CA ALA A 274 24.03 0.96 6.72
C ALA A 274 24.99 0.06 5.92
N GLU A 275 26.25 -0.06 6.35
CA GLU A 275 27.22 -1.03 5.80
C GLU A 275 26.70 -2.47 5.94
N ASP A 276 26.26 -2.83 7.14
CA ASP A 276 25.72 -4.16 7.39
C ASP A 276 24.43 -4.45 6.60
N ALA A 277 23.54 -3.46 6.47
CA ALA A 277 22.32 -3.59 5.68
C ALA A 277 22.64 -3.79 4.19
N ALA A 278 23.64 -3.08 3.66
CA ALA A 278 24.08 -3.23 2.28
C ALA A 278 24.61 -4.63 1.98
N ALA A 279 25.34 -5.23 2.94
CA ALA A 279 25.83 -6.61 2.85
C ALA A 279 24.70 -7.67 2.75
N GLU A 280 23.46 -7.28 3.07
CA GLU A 280 22.26 -8.11 2.94
C GLU A 280 21.43 -7.79 1.70
N ASN A 281 21.99 -7.01 0.77
CA ASN A 281 21.30 -6.45 -0.40
C ASN A 281 20.09 -5.59 -0.05
N VAL A 282 20.15 -4.84 1.06
CA VAL A 282 19.19 -3.76 1.33
C VAL A 282 19.44 -2.62 0.36
N ARG A 283 18.43 -2.24 -0.42
CA ARG A 283 18.49 -1.13 -1.38
C ARG A 283 17.94 0.17 -0.81
N HIS A 284 17.10 0.09 0.22
CA HIS A 284 16.57 1.23 0.94
C HIS A 284 16.40 0.91 2.43
N LEU A 285 16.97 1.74 3.29
CA LEU A 285 16.96 1.61 4.75
C LEU A 285 16.35 2.85 5.40
N GLU A 286 15.30 2.67 6.20
CA GLU A 286 14.73 3.73 7.04
C GLU A 286 15.06 3.44 8.51
N VAL A 287 15.98 4.22 9.06
CA VAL A 287 16.44 4.07 10.43
C VAL A 287 15.65 5.00 11.34
N ARG A 288 15.13 4.45 12.43
CA ARG A 288 14.38 5.19 13.43
C ARG A 288 15.12 5.23 14.76
N TYR A 289 15.02 6.33 15.49
CA TYR A 289 15.54 6.47 16.85
C TYR A 289 14.99 7.75 17.48
N SER A 290 15.16 7.89 18.79
CA SER A 290 14.70 9.09 19.49
C SER A 290 15.88 9.98 19.93
N PRO A 291 16.07 11.16 19.31
CA PRO A 291 17.15 12.08 19.68
C PRO A 291 17.19 12.42 21.17
N VAL A 292 16.03 12.48 21.85
CA VAL A 292 15.99 12.80 23.29
C VAL A 292 16.73 11.79 24.18
N LEU A 293 16.91 10.55 23.72
CA LEU A 293 17.61 9.51 24.47
C LEU A 293 19.14 9.65 24.42
N HIS A 294 19.66 10.55 23.59
CA HIS A 294 21.10 10.80 23.40
C HIS A 294 21.58 12.09 24.07
N ARG A 295 20.82 12.58 25.07
CA ARG A 295 21.06 13.86 25.75
C ARG A 295 21.63 13.74 27.16
N GLN A 296 22.08 12.57 27.60
CA GLN A 296 22.67 12.42 28.95
C GLN A 296 23.94 13.27 29.10
N ARG A 297 24.70 13.46 28.02
CA ARG A 297 25.86 14.38 27.96
C ARG A 297 25.52 15.76 27.40
N LYS A 298 24.24 16.15 27.47
CA LYS A 298 23.71 17.47 27.07
C LYS A 298 23.98 17.86 25.62
N LEU A 299 24.12 16.89 24.72
CA LEU A 299 24.12 17.17 23.28
C LEU A 299 22.85 17.92 22.88
N ALA A 300 23.02 18.89 21.98
CA ALA A 300 21.92 19.53 21.29
C ALA A 300 21.33 18.57 20.24
N TYR A 301 20.10 18.82 19.77
CA TYR A 301 19.43 17.89 18.87
C TYR A 301 20.10 17.80 17.49
N ASP A 302 20.62 18.90 16.96
CA ASP A 302 21.46 18.96 15.76
C ASP A 302 22.73 18.12 15.90
N ASP A 303 23.39 18.21 17.05
CA ASP A 303 24.56 17.40 17.43
C ASP A 303 24.29 15.89 17.52
N ILE A 304 23.01 15.49 17.47
CA ILE A 304 22.58 14.11 17.48
C ILE A 304 22.11 13.69 16.08
N VAL A 305 21.30 14.53 15.44
CA VAL A 305 20.67 14.24 14.14
C VAL A 305 21.66 14.30 12.99
N GLU A 306 22.50 15.33 12.92
CA GLU A 306 23.44 15.51 11.82
C GLU A 306 24.47 14.37 11.71
N PRO A 307 25.11 13.90 12.81
CA PRO A 307 26.04 12.78 12.73
C PRO A 307 25.38 11.48 12.24
N VAL A 308 24.14 11.20 12.63
CA VAL A 308 23.41 10.01 12.17
C VAL A 308 23.11 10.10 10.68
N ILE A 309 22.60 11.25 10.22
CA ILE A 309 22.33 11.48 8.80
C ILE A 309 23.62 11.35 7.98
N ALA A 310 24.71 11.98 8.44
CA ALA A 310 26.00 11.92 7.77
C ALA A 310 26.56 10.50 7.70
N GLY A 311 26.51 9.73 8.78
CA GLY A 311 26.97 8.34 8.82
C GLY A 311 26.18 7.45 7.86
N LEU A 312 24.84 7.56 7.86
CA LEU A 312 23.97 6.85 6.93
C LEU A 312 24.26 7.24 5.47
N ALA A 313 24.38 8.53 5.17
CA ALA A 313 24.62 9.03 3.82
C ALA A 313 26.00 8.60 3.30
N ALA A 314 27.04 8.63 4.13
CA ALA A 314 28.38 8.20 3.77
C ALA A 314 28.43 6.71 3.42
N ALA A 315 27.82 5.85 4.24
CA ALA A 315 27.68 4.43 3.93
C ALA A 315 26.80 4.21 2.69
N GLY A 316 25.71 4.96 2.58
CA GLY A 316 24.81 5.01 1.42
C GLY A 316 25.56 5.18 0.10
N ALA A 317 26.38 6.24 0.03
CA ALA A 317 27.21 6.58 -1.13
C ALA A 317 28.25 5.49 -1.43
N ARG A 318 28.89 4.91 -0.40
CA ARG A 318 29.93 3.88 -0.58
C ARG A 318 29.36 2.54 -1.02
N HIS A 319 28.21 2.14 -0.48
CA HIS A 319 27.67 0.77 -0.63
C HIS A 319 26.46 0.67 -1.57
N GLY A 320 25.96 1.79 -2.09
CA GLY A 320 24.92 1.79 -3.14
C GLY A 320 23.51 1.48 -2.63
N LEU A 321 23.15 2.04 -1.48
CA LEU A 321 21.80 2.00 -0.91
C LEU A 321 21.31 3.42 -0.58
N SER A 322 20.00 3.67 -0.66
CA SER A 322 19.42 4.90 -0.11
C SER A 322 19.04 4.72 1.36
N THR A 323 19.20 5.78 2.13
CA THR A 323 18.95 5.76 3.57
C THR A 323 18.10 6.95 3.98
N GLY A 324 17.42 6.87 5.12
CA GLY A 324 16.82 8.04 5.75
C GLY A 324 16.46 7.82 7.20
N VAL A 325 16.24 8.92 7.90
CA VAL A 325 15.97 8.95 9.34
C VAL A 325 14.48 9.14 9.61
N ILE A 326 13.96 8.44 10.60
CA ILE A 326 12.65 8.69 11.21
C ILE A 326 12.89 9.10 12.67
N ILE A 327 12.47 10.30 13.04
CA ILE A 327 12.60 10.78 14.43
C ILE A 327 11.45 10.22 15.26
N CYS A 328 11.77 9.54 16.34
CA CYS A 328 10.78 8.93 17.24
C CYS A 328 10.51 9.80 18.47
N GLY A 329 9.24 10.11 18.75
CA GLY A 329 8.79 10.41 20.11
C GLY A 329 8.80 9.15 20.99
N ILE A 330 8.88 9.33 22.31
CA ILE A 330 8.83 8.24 23.29
C ILE A 330 7.55 8.38 24.13
N ARG A 331 6.70 7.35 24.07
CA ARG A 331 5.36 7.32 24.69
C ARG A 331 5.33 7.67 26.18
N SER A 332 6.35 7.23 26.92
CA SER A 332 6.45 7.42 28.37
C SER A 332 6.97 8.80 28.79
N LEU A 333 7.47 9.61 27.85
CA LEU A 333 7.88 10.98 28.11
C LEU A 333 6.69 11.94 27.96
N SER A 334 6.88 13.16 28.47
CA SER A 334 5.90 14.23 28.32
C SER A 334 5.54 14.46 26.84
N PRO A 335 4.25 14.60 26.48
CA PRO A 335 3.83 14.93 25.12
C PRO A 335 4.50 16.18 24.53
N LYS A 336 4.91 17.13 25.38
CA LYS A 336 5.66 18.32 24.94
C LYS A 336 6.99 17.95 24.26
N VAL A 337 7.68 16.93 24.78
CA VAL A 337 8.92 16.41 24.18
C VAL A 337 8.64 15.84 22.79
N SER A 338 7.52 15.13 22.61
CA SER A 338 7.12 14.66 21.29
C SER A 338 6.85 15.82 20.32
N THR A 339 6.28 16.93 20.79
CA THR A 339 6.07 18.13 19.97
C THR A 339 7.41 18.75 19.54
N GLU A 340 8.38 18.89 20.45
CA GLU A 340 9.74 19.36 20.12
C GLU A 340 10.42 18.45 19.07
N LEU A 341 10.29 17.13 19.23
CA LEU A 341 10.85 16.16 18.28
C LEU A 341 10.11 16.17 16.92
N ALA A 342 8.82 16.49 16.91
CA ALA A 342 8.06 16.69 15.69
C ALA A 342 8.52 17.95 14.94
N GLU A 343 8.76 19.06 15.65
CA GLU A 343 9.34 20.28 15.07
C GLU A 343 10.74 20.03 14.52
N LEU A 344 11.55 19.23 15.22
CA LEU A 344 12.85 18.77 14.73
C LEU A 344 12.72 17.97 13.44
N ALA A 345 11.74 17.06 13.34
CA ALA A 345 11.48 16.31 12.11
C ALA A 345 11.08 17.21 10.94
N VAL A 346 10.30 18.26 11.19
CA VAL A 346 9.96 19.30 10.21
C VAL A 346 11.21 20.07 9.77
N ALA A 347 12.05 20.50 10.72
CA ALA A 347 13.26 21.28 10.44
C ALA A 347 14.30 20.53 9.58
N TYR A 348 14.29 19.19 9.64
CA TYR A 348 15.18 18.32 8.87
C TYR A 348 14.50 17.63 7.68
N GLN A 349 13.25 17.97 7.37
CA GLN A 349 12.57 17.47 6.18
C GLN A 349 13.37 17.84 4.93
N GLY A 350 13.64 16.86 4.07
CA GLY A 350 14.48 17.05 2.87
C GLY A 350 15.98 17.15 3.15
N ARG A 351 16.42 17.10 4.42
CA ARG A 351 17.83 17.09 4.85
C ARG A 351 18.28 15.73 5.41
N GLY A 352 17.55 14.66 5.13
CA GLY A 352 17.85 13.29 5.58
C GLY A 352 16.79 12.68 6.50
N VAL A 353 15.88 13.49 7.07
CA VAL A 353 14.71 12.99 7.79
C VAL A 353 13.56 12.75 6.82
N LEU A 354 13.03 11.53 6.84
CA LEU A 354 11.92 11.07 6.01
C LEU A 354 10.57 11.14 6.73
N GLY A 355 10.56 11.09 8.06
CA GLY A 355 9.31 11.06 8.81
C GLY A 355 9.47 11.15 10.32
N PHE A 356 8.33 11.00 11.00
CA PHE A 356 8.21 10.93 12.45
C PHE A 356 7.54 9.62 12.87
N ASP A 357 7.88 9.14 14.07
CA ASP A 357 7.31 7.96 14.71
C ASP A 357 7.01 8.21 16.19
N LEU A 358 6.23 7.33 16.80
CA LEU A 358 6.03 7.28 18.25
C LEU A 358 6.23 5.84 18.72
N ALA A 359 7.27 5.63 19.54
CA ALA A 359 7.73 4.33 20.02
C ALA A 359 7.74 4.24 21.56
N GLY A 360 8.23 3.13 22.09
CA GLY A 360 8.30 2.85 23.53
C GLY A 360 7.10 2.06 24.05
N GLN A 361 6.96 1.99 25.38
CA GLN A 361 5.93 1.20 26.03
C GLN A 361 4.53 1.62 25.55
N GLU A 362 3.80 0.70 24.91
CA GLU A 362 2.49 1.03 24.30
C GLU A 362 1.34 0.99 25.30
N LYS A 363 1.28 -0.06 26.13
CA LYS A 363 0.22 -0.22 27.13
C LYS A 363 0.32 0.93 28.14
N ASP A 364 -0.83 1.52 28.47
CA ASP A 364 -1.00 2.64 29.40
C ASP A 364 -0.46 4.00 28.91
N TYR A 365 0.19 4.06 27.74
CA TYR A 365 0.68 5.30 27.12
C TYR A 365 0.08 5.49 25.71
N PRO A 366 -1.18 5.91 25.61
CA PRO A 366 -1.91 5.94 24.34
C PRO A 366 -1.36 6.97 23.36
N ALA A 367 -1.39 6.67 22.05
CA ALA A 367 -0.81 7.56 21.03
C ALA A 367 -1.50 8.94 21.01
N LYS A 368 -2.81 8.97 21.23
CA LYS A 368 -3.60 10.22 21.25
C LYS A 368 -3.15 11.24 22.28
N ALA A 369 -2.39 10.85 23.32
CA ALA A 369 -1.81 11.79 24.28
C ALA A 369 -0.76 12.71 23.62
N HIS A 370 -0.16 12.27 22.51
CA HIS A 370 0.86 12.97 21.73
C HIS A 370 0.28 13.62 20.47
N ARG A 371 -1.04 13.87 20.43
CA ARG A 371 -1.76 14.36 19.24
C ARG A 371 -1.18 15.66 18.66
N GLU A 372 -0.69 16.56 19.51
CA GLU A 372 -0.11 17.83 19.07
C GLU A 372 1.11 17.62 18.16
N ALA A 373 2.06 16.77 18.57
CA ALA A 373 3.21 16.39 17.76
C ALA A 373 2.80 15.85 16.38
N PHE A 374 1.78 14.99 16.35
CA PHE A 374 1.25 14.45 15.09
C PHE A 374 0.62 15.54 14.21
N GLN A 375 -0.06 16.52 14.80
CA GLN A 375 -0.61 17.65 14.04
C GLN A 375 0.49 18.54 13.46
N VAL A 376 1.61 18.75 14.19
CA VAL A 376 2.77 19.49 13.68
C VAL A 376 3.33 18.83 12.41
N VAL A 377 3.58 17.52 12.44
CA VAL A 377 4.14 16.81 11.27
C VAL A 377 3.17 16.77 10.09
N LEU A 378 1.87 16.52 10.34
CA LEU A 378 0.86 16.48 9.29
C LEU A 378 0.68 17.83 8.59
N LYS A 379 0.63 18.94 9.35
CA LYS A 379 0.50 20.30 8.79
C LYS A 379 1.70 20.71 7.94
N ASN A 380 2.85 20.07 8.15
CA ASN A 380 4.08 20.32 7.41
C ASN A 380 4.40 19.23 6.36
N ASN A 381 3.45 18.33 6.06
CA ASN A 381 3.60 17.29 5.04
C ASN A 381 4.76 16.32 5.30
N VAL A 382 5.11 16.08 6.57
CA VAL A 382 6.12 15.09 6.98
C VAL A 382 5.47 13.71 7.07
N ASN A 383 6.16 12.66 6.62
CA ASN A 383 5.61 11.31 6.71
C ASN A 383 5.47 10.86 8.16
N LEU A 384 4.46 10.03 8.43
CA LEU A 384 4.15 9.57 9.77
C LEU A 384 4.00 8.05 9.82
N THR A 385 4.71 7.41 10.74
CA THR A 385 4.41 6.06 11.19
C THR A 385 4.17 6.06 12.70
N VAL A 386 3.52 5.03 13.24
CA VAL A 386 3.27 4.91 14.68
C VAL A 386 3.33 3.44 15.06
N HIS A 387 4.11 3.09 16.08
CA HIS A 387 4.03 1.77 16.72
C HIS A 387 2.63 1.57 17.30
N ALA A 388 1.87 0.61 16.83
CA ALA A 388 0.53 0.36 17.37
C ALA A 388 0.09 -1.10 17.19
N GLY A 389 -0.67 -1.59 18.17
CA GLY A 389 -1.19 -2.94 18.17
C GLY A 389 -0.14 -4.01 18.44
N GLU A 390 0.91 -3.68 19.20
CA GLU A 390 1.98 -4.59 19.60
C GLU A 390 1.73 -5.15 21.01
N ALA A 391 1.67 -4.27 22.01
CA ALA A 391 1.35 -4.57 23.40
C ALA A 391 -0.04 -4.06 23.83
N PHE A 392 -0.74 -3.32 22.96
CA PHE A 392 -2.16 -2.97 23.10
C PHE A 392 -3.00 -3.48 21.91
N GLY A 393 -4.33 -3.32 21.97
CA GLY A 393 -5.26 -3.90 20.99
C GLY A 393 -5.56 -3.01 19.77
N PRO A 394 -6.58 -3.36 18.97
CA PRO A 394 -7.06 -2.57 17.83
C PRO A 394 -7.35 -1.10 18.14
N ALA A 395 -7.76 -0.78 19.36
CA ALA A 395 -7.97 0.59 19.80
C ALA A 395 -6.72 1.48 19.67
N SER A 396 -5.52 0.91 19.84
CA SER A 396 -4.27 1.63 19.61
C SER A 396 -4.06 1.95 18.13
N ILE A 397 -4.32 0.96 17.28
CA ILE A 397 -4.20 1.10 15.82
C ILE A 397 -5.21 2.14 15.32
N SER A 398 -6.44 2.08 15.81
CA SER A 398 -7.49 3.05 15.53
C SER A 398 -7.08 4.48 15.95
N GLN A 399 -6.46 4.66 17.12
CA GLN A 399 -5.92 5.96 17.53
C GLN A 399 -4.79 6.43 16.61
N ALA A 400 -3.84 5.56 16.28
CA ALA A 400 -2.75 5.87 15.37
C ALA A 400 -3.25 6.33 14.00
N LEU A 401 -4.27 5.67 13.45
CA LEU A 401 -4.84 6.03 12.16
C LEU A 401 -5.73 7.27 12.22
N HIS A 402 -6.76 7.27 13.07
CA HIS A 402 -7.83 8.26 12.97
C HIS A 402 -7.60 9.51 13.82
N GLN A 403 -6.77 9.44 14.86
CA GLN A 403 -6.47 10.59 15.71
C GLN A 403 -5.08 11.17 15.43
N CYS A 404 -4.14 10.30 15.05
CA CYS A 404 -2.75 10.68 14.79
C CYS A 404 -2.43 10.81 13.30
N GLY A 405 -3.21 10.19 12.40
CA GLY A 405 -3.02 10.30 10.94
C GLY A 405 -1.87 9.47 10.38
N ALA A 406 -1.53 8.34 11.00
CA ALA A 406 -0.40 7.51 10.57
C ALA A 406 -0.53 7.00 9.12
N HIS A 407 0.54 7.13 8.34
CA HIS A 407 0.65 6.60 6.97
C HIS A 407 1.05 5.13 6.96
N ARG A 408 1.76 4.65 7.99
CA ARG A 408 2.13 3.24 8.23
C ARG A 408 1.97 2.89 9.70
N ILE A 409 1.71 1.62 9.99
CA ILE A 409 1.62 1.12 11.36
C ILE A 409 2.82 0.21 11.67
N GLY A 410 3.57 0.58 12.72
CA GLY A 410 4.58 -0.26 13.32
C GLY A 410 3.93 -1.49 13.96
N HIS A 411 4.34 -2.68 13.54
CA HIS A 411 3.80 -3.98 13.94
C HIS A 411 2.36 -4.27 13.50
N GLY A 412 1.35 -3.78 14.22
CA GLY A 412 -0.06 -4.09 13.96
C GLY A 412 -0.46 -5.55 14.22
N THR A 413 0.21 -6.26 15.14
CA THR A 413 -0.01 -7.71 15.37
C THR A 413 -1.44 -8.01 15.86
N ARG A 414 -2.09 -7.05 16.51
CA ARG A 414 -3.44 -7.24 17.06
C ARG A 414 -4.57 -6.71 16.17
N LEU A 415 -4.28 -6.25 14.94
CA LEU A 415 -5.31 -5.76 14.00
C LEU A 415 -6.40 -6.81 13.68
N HIS A 416 -6.08 -8.10 13.77
CA HIS A 416 -6.99 -9.18 13.36
C HIS A 416 -8.18 -9.37 14.31
N GLU A 417 -8.12 -8.75 15.49
CA GLU A 417 -9.18 -8.75 16.50
C GLU A 417 -10.33 -7.79 16.14
N ASP A 418 -10.10 -6.85 15.21
CA ASP A 418 -11.10 -5.93 14.69
C ASP A 418 -11.25 -6.10 13.16
N PRO A 419 -12.26 -6.86 12.70
CA PRO A 419 -12.48 -7.11 11.28
C PRO A 419 -12.85 -5.86 10.45
N ASP A 420 -13.45 -4.84 11.06
CA ASP A 420 -13.83 -3.61 10.37
C ASP A 420 -12.59 -2.74 10.13
N LEU A 421 -11.79 -2.53 11.17
CA LEU A 421 -10.52 -1.81 11.06
C LEU A 421 -9.54 -2.52 10.12
N LEU A 422 -9.50 -3.86 10.16
CA LEU A 422 -8.68 -4.65 9.22
C LEU A 422 -9.07 -4.40 7.76
N ARG A 423 -10.38 -4.35 7.47
CA ARG A 423 -10.87 -4.04 6.12
C ARG A 423 -10.48 -2.63 5.71
N TYR A 424 -10.67 -1.65 6.60
CA TYR A 424 -10.23 -0.27 6.36
C TYR A 424 -8.74 -0.17 6.01
N VAL A 425 -7.87 -0.80 6.81
CA VAL A 425 -6.42 -0.86 6.58
C VAL A 425 -6.09 -1.49 5.23
N ASN A 426 -6.78 -2.57 4.87
CA ASN A 426 -6.53 -3.26 3.61
C ASN A 426 -6.97 -2.44 2.40
N ASP A 427 -8.14 -1.81 2.45
CA ASP A 427 -8.72 -1.05 1.33
C ASP A 427 -7.93 0.24 1.07
N HIS A 428 -7.42 0.89 2.13
CA HIS A 428 -6.56 2.08 2.03
C HIS A 428 -5.08 1.73 1.79
N ARG A 429 -4.74 0.44 1.68
CA ARG A 429 -3.38 -0.07 1.48
C ARG A 429 -2.37 0.45 2.52
N ILE A 430 -2.81 0.67 3.75
CA ILE A 430 -1.96 1.13 4.85
C ILE A 430 -0.95 0.01 5.18
N PRO A 431 0.38 0.27 5.08
CA PRO A 431 1.39 -0.73 5.37
C PRO A 431 1.44 -1.12 6.86
N LEU A 432 1.63 -2.42 7.12
CA LEU A 432 2.04 -2.93 8.43
C LEU A 432 3.52 -3.31 8.38
N GLU A 433 4.30 -2.71 9.28
CA GLU A 433 5.74 -2.96 9.45
C GLU A 433 5.95 -4.15 10.39
N VAL A 434 5.99 -5.37 9.86
CA VAL A 434 6.01 -6.59 10.68
C VAL A 434 7.45 -6.97 11.02
N CYS A 435 7.69 -7.30 12.30
CA CYS A 435 9.01 -7.64 12.84
C CYS A 435 8.91 -8.99 13.57
N LEU A 436 9.07 -10.11 12.85
CA LEU A 436 8.63 -11.44 13.33
C LEU A 436 9.37 -11.88 14.59
N SER A 437 10.70 -11.77 14.60
CA SER A 437 11.52 -12.14 15.77
C SER A 437 11.21 -11.23 16.96
N SER A 438 11.18 -9.91 16.74
CA SER A 438 10.82 -8.94 17.78
C SER A 438 9.44 -9.25 18.38
N ASN A 439 8.40 -9.44 17.55
CA ASN A 439 7.04 -9.68 18.04
C ASN A 439 6.92 -10.94 18.92
N VAL A 440 7.75 -11.96 18.69
CA VAL A 440 7.83 -13.15 19.57
C VAL A 440 8.58 -12.82 20.87
N GLN A 441 9.63 -12.02 20.79
CA GLN A 441 10.49 -11.66 21.92
C GLN A 441 9.82 -10.64 22.86
N THR A 442 9.04 -9.69 22.33
CA THR A 442 8.26 -8.71 23.10
C THR A 442 6.97 -9.31 23.67
N ARG A 443 6.62 -10.53 23.26
CA ARG A 443 5.38 -11.24 23.59
C ARG A 443 4.12 -10.60 22.99
N ALA A 444 4.29 -9.74 21.99
CA ALA A 444 3.19 -9.27 21.14
C ALA A 444 2.45 -10.46 20.48
N VAL A 445 3.19 -11.53 20.17
CA VAL A 445 2.63 -12.83 19.81
C VAL A 445 3.31 -13.94 20.60
N ARG A 446 2.58 -15.05 20.83
CA ARG A 446 3.10 -16.21 21.57
C ARG A 446 4.23 -16.93 20.81
N SER A 447 4.11 -17.05 19.49
CA SER A 447 5.01 -17.82 18.64
C SER A 447 4.81 -17.47 17.16
N LEU A 448 5.75 -17.90 16.32
CA LEU A 448 5.64 -17.74 14.86
C LEU A 448 4.43 -18.47 14.26
N THR A 449 4.03 -19.63 14.82
CA THR A 449 2.88 -20.40 14.32
C THR A 449 1.56 -19.69 14.55
N THR A 450 1.46 -18.92 15.63
CA THR A 450 0.30 -18.10 15.98
C THR A 450 0.40 -16.66 15.46
N HIS A 451 1.45 -16.31 14.73
CA HIS A 451 1.66 -14.95 14.26
C HIS A 451 0.62 -14.59 13.18
N PRO A 452 -0.02 -13.42 13.25
CA PRO A 452 -1.09 -13.01 12.32
C PRO A 452 -0.62 -12.75 10.88
N PHE A 453 0.70 -12.80 10.63
CA PHE A 453 1.30 -12.42 9.34
C PHE A 453 0.72 -13.27 8.21
N GLY A 454 0.65 -14.59 8.40
CA GLY A 454 0.12 -15.49 7.39
C GLY A 454 -1.33 -15.18 7.02
N ARG A 455 -2.15 -14.76 8.01
CA ARG A 455 -3.52 -14.31 7.77
C ARG A 455 -3.53 -13.00 6.99
N TYR A 456 -2.83 -11.98 7.46
CA TYR A 456 -2.75 -10.66 6.81
C TYR A 456 -2.28 -10.74 5.37
N PHE A 457 -1.20 -11.47 5.14
CA PHE A 457 -0.62 -11.64 3.81
C PHE A 457 -1.57 -12.34 2.85
N ARG A 458 -2.29 -13.39 3.30
CA ARG A 458 -3.27 -14.12 2.47
C ARG A 458 -4.54 -13.31 2.20
N THR A 459 -4.95 -12.42 3.11
CA THR A 459 -6.08 -11.50 2.89
C THR A 459 -5.71 -10.27 2.05
N GLY A 460 -4.45 -10.17 1.61
CA GLY A 460 -4.00 -9.12 0.70
C GLY A 460 -3.48 -7.85 1.38
N LEU A 461 -3.35 -7.82 2.72
CA LEU A 461 -2.80 -6.67 3.42
C LEU A 461 -1.38 -6.38 2.94
N ARG A 462 -1.02 -5.10 2.91
CA ARG A 462 0.33 -4.66 2.61
C ARG A 462 1.20 -4.83 3.86
N VAL A 463 1.73 -6.04 4.03
CA VAL A 463 2.70 -6.35 5.08
C VAL A 463 4.13 -6.27 4.54
N THR A 464 5.03 -5.70 5.34
CA THR A 464 6.47 -5.66 5.10
C THR A 464 7.18 -6.48 6.18
N ILE A 465 8.41 -6.93 5.92
CA ILE A 465 9.23 -7.68 6.90
C ILE A 465 10.46 -6.83 7.22
N ASN A 466 10.69 -6.60 8.51
CA ASN A 466 11.70 -5.67 9.02
C ASN A 466 12.40 -6.27 10.24
N THR A 467 13.52 -5.67 10.66
CA THR A 467 14.34 -6.23 11.75
C THR A 467 13.93 -5.77 13.14
N ASP A 468 13.27 -4.61 13.25
CA ASP A 468 13.13 -3.84 14.48
C ASP A 468 14.50 -3.47 15.05
N SER A 469 15.15 -4.35 15.78
CA SER A 469 16.45 -4.09 16.39
C SER A 469 17.39 -5.23 16.08
N ARG A 470 18.37 -5.04 15.17
CA ARG A 470 19.22 -6.13 14.66
C ARG A 470 20.02 -6.82 15.78
N LEU A 471 20.66 -6.03 16.64
CA LEU A 471 21.42 -6.54 17.79
C LEU A 471 20.47 -7.20 18.79
N ILE A 472 19.44 -6.48 19.23
CA ILE A 472 18.59 -6.93 20.33
C ILE A 472 17.74 -8.13 19.92
N SER A 473 17.20 -8.12 18.71
CA SER A 473 16.50 -9.28 18.16
C SER A 473 17.42 -10.42 17.74
N GLY A 474 18.73 -10.17 17.63
CA GLY A 474 19.72 -11.16 17.20
C GLY A 474 19.45 -11.64 15.78
N THR A 475 19.09 -10.72 14.89
CA THR A 475 18.61 -11.02 13.53
C THR A 475 19.15 -10.04 12.49
N ASP A 476 18.90 -10.36 11.24
CA ASP A 476 19.19 -9.55 10.07
C ASP A 476 17.97 -9.67 9.10
N VAL A 477 17.80 -8.74 8.16
CA VAL A 477 16.58 -8.70 7.35
C VAL A 477 16.47 -9.94 6.45
N SER A 478 17.61 -10.48 5.99
CA SER A 478 17.64 -11.73 5.22
C SER A 478 17.15 -12.91 6.06
N ARG A 479 17.54 -12.97 7.33
CA ARG A 479 17.10 -13.96 8.31
C ARG A 479 15.61 -13.81 8.59
N GLU A 480 15.09 -12.60 8.77
CA GLU A 480 13.65 -12.36 8.98
C GLU A 480 12.82 -12.81 7.77
N ILE A 481 13.26 -12.53 6.54
CA ILE A 481 12.61 -13.04 5.31
C ILE A 481 12.67 -14.56 5.26
N GLY A 482 13.80 -15.18 5.63
CA GLY A 482 13.92 -16.63 5.71
C GLY A 482 13.01 -17.26 6.78
N ILE A 483 12.87 -16.60 7.94
CA ILE A 483 11.93 -17.01 8.99
C ILE A 483 10.50 -16.91 8.45
N CYS A 484 10.15 -15.81 7.81
CA CYS A 484 8.86 -15.59 7.17
C CYS A 484 8.53 -16.69 6.15
N ALA A 485 9.43 -16.93 5.20
CA ALA A 485 9.23 -17.92 4.15
C ALA A 485 9.02 -19.33 4.71
N ARG A 486 9.82 -19.74 5.70
CA ARG A 486 9.68 -21.06 6.34
C ARG A 486 8.43 -21.17 7.20
N ALA A 487 8.17 -20.18 8.07
CA ALA A 487 7.06 -20.23 9.02
C ALA A 487 5.69 -20.22 8.34
N PHE A 488 5.56 -19.51 7.21
CA PHE A 488 4.30 -19.36 6.49
C PHE A 488 4.25 -20.08 5.14
N ARG A 489 5.27 -20.91 4.84
CA ARG A 489 5.39 -21.73 3.63
C ARG A 489 5.26 -20.89 2.34
N LEU A 490 5.98 -19.77 2.29
CA LEU A 490 5.99 -18.90 1.12
C LEU A 490 6.94 -19.44 0.06
N GLY A 491 6.47 -19.53 -1.18
CA GLY A 491 7.31 -19.79 -2.35
C GLY A 491 7.92 -18.52 -2.94
N PRO A 492 8.66 -18.64 -4.06
CA PRO A 492 9.34 -17.51 -4.72
C PRO A 492 8.42 -16.33 -5.05
N TYR A 493 7.23 -16.58 -5.56
CA TYR A 493 6.23 -15.55 -5.87
C TYR A 493 5.79 -14.76 -4.65
N GLU A 494 5.53 -15.45 -3.55
CA GLU A 494 5.06 -14.83 -2.33
C GLU A 494 6.19 -14.04 -1.65
N VAL A 495 7.42 -14.55 -1.68
CA VAL A 495 8.60 -13.79 -1.24
C VAL A 495 8.77 -12.53 -2.07
N LYS A 496 8.70 -12.60 -3.41
CA LYS A 496 8.72 -11.38 -4.24
C LYS A 496 7.65 -10.38 -3.81
N ARG A 497 6.43 -10.84 -3.53
CA ARG A 497 5.34 -9.95 -3.08
C ARG A 497 5.66 -9.26 -1.76
N VAL A 498 6.27 -9.96 -0.80
CA VAL A 498 6.74 -9.38 0.47
C VAL A 498 7.82 -8.32 0.21
N LEU A 499 8.80 -8.61 -0.64
CA LEU A 499 9.87 -7.67 -0.98
C LEU A 499 9.33 -6.40 -1.64
N ILE A 500 8.45 -6.56 -2.64
CA ILE A 500 7.82 -5.45 -3.35
C ILE A 500 6.92 -4.62 -2.44
N ASN A 501 6.25 -5.23 -1.45
CA ASN A 501 5.49 -4.49 -0.45
C ASN A 501 6.39 -3.53 0.34
N GLY A 502 7.62 -3.92 0.67
CA GLY A 502 8.63 -3.07 1.28
C GLY A 502 8.87 -1.80 0.45
N PHE A 503 9.31 -1.97 -0.80
CA PHE A 503 9.56 -0.83 -1.70
C PHE A 503 8.32 0.05 -1.96
N LYS A 504 7.12 -0.53 -2.05
CA LYS A 504 5.87 0.23 -2.20
C LYS A 504 5.55 1.09 -0.96
N SER A 505 6.01 0.66 0.22
CA SER A 505 5.73 1.29 1.51
C SER A 505 6.80 2.28 1.96
N ALA A 506 7.95 2.36 1.27
CA ALA A 506 9.02 3.28 1.63
C ALA A 506 8.56 4.75 1.59
N PHE A 507 9.11 5.61 2.44
CA PHE A 507 8.89 7.07 2.45
C PHE A 507 9.80 7.80 1.44
N LEU A 508 10.05 7.15 0.30
CA LEU A 508 10.73 7.74 -0.85
C LEU A 508 9.77 8.65 -1.65
N PRO A 509 10.29 9.75 -2.22
CA PRO A 509 9.58 10.53 -3.23
C PRO A 509 9.06 9.64 -4.36
N TYR A 510 7.87 9.93 -4.89
CA TYR A 510 7.18 9.05 -5.83
C TYR A 510 8.05 8.66 -7.05
N ALA A 511 8.73 9.62 -7.67
CA ALA A 511 9.58 9.37 -8.84
C ALA A 511 10.77 8.45 -8.52
N GLU A 512 11.38 8.60 -7.35
CA GLU A 512 12.45 7.72 -6.90
C GLU A 512 11.91 6.33 -6.57
N LYS A 513 10.79 6.25 -5.83
CA LYS A 513 10.11 5.00 -5.49
C LYS A 513 9.74 4.21 -6.75
N ALA A 514 9.18 4.87 -7.76
CA ALA A 514 8.79 4.23 -9.01
C ALA A 514 10.01 3.68 -9.78
N ARG A 515 11.09 4.46 -9.89
CA ARG A 515 12.35 4.00 -10.52
C ARG A 515 12.96 2.82 -9.76
N THR A 516 13.04 2.92 -8.43
CA THR A 516 13.56 1.85 -7.58
C THR A 516 12.72 0.59 -7.71
N LEU A 517 11.38 0.69 -7.64
CA LEU A 517 10.46 -0.44 -7.83
C LEU A 517 10.68 -1.14 -9.17
N ARG A 518 10.84 -0.38 -10.26
CA ARG A 518 11.06 -0.95 -11.59
C ARG A 518 12.37 -1.75 -11.65
N ARG A 519 13.45 -1.18 -11.13
CA ARG A 519 14.78 -1.82 -11.07
C ARG A 519 14.77 -3.07 -10.20
N VAL A 520 14.31 -2.96 -8.96
CA VAL A 520 14.34 -4.10 -8.02
C VAL A 520 13.39 -5.22 -8.45
N ASN A 521 12.28 -4.89 -9.12
CA ASN A 521 11.39 -5.91 -9.65
C ASN A 521 12.08 -6.76 -10.72
N LEU A 522 12.85 -6.13 -11.63
CA LEU A 522 13.66 -6.83 -12.64
C LEU A 522 14.79 -7.65 -12.01
N GLU A 523 15.48 -7.09 -11.00
CA GLU A 523 16.54 -7.80 -10.27
C GLU A 523 16.00 -9.02 -9.52
N ILE A 524 14.83 -8.90 -8.87
CA ILE A 524 14.15 -10.04 -8.22
C ILE A 524 13.75 -11.09 -9.26
N ASP A 525 13.15 -10.66 -10.38
CA ASP A 525 12.76 -11.56 -11.47
C ASP A 525 13.96 -12.37 -11.97
N GLN A 526 15.10 -11.71 -12.20
CA GLN A 526 16.32 -12.37 -12.64
C GLN A 526 16.79 -13.42 -11.64
N VAL A 527 16.96 -13.04 -10.36
CA VAL A 527 17.42 -13.97 -9.32
C VAL A 527 16.48 -15.16 -9.18
N LEU A 528 15.16 -14.95 -9.20
CA LEU A 528 14.21 -16.04 -9.02
C LEU A 528 14.08 -16.93 -10.25
N MET A 529 14.26 -16.41 -11.46
CA MET A 529 14.32 -17.20 -12.69
C MET A 529 15.57 -18.09 -12.72
N ASP A 530 16.72 -17.55 -12.32
CA ASP A 530 17.98 -18.29 -12.31
C ASP A 530 17.94 -19.45 -11.29
N GLU A 531 17.34 -19.21 -10.12
CA GLU A 531 17.31 -20.18 -9.02
C GLU A 531 16.11 -21.15 -9.09
N PHE A 532 15.01 -20.76 -9.74
CA PHE A 532 13.76 -21.53 -9.80
C PHE A 532 13.15 -21.50 -11.22
N PRO A 533 13.87 -21.96 -12.26
CA PRO A 533 13.44 -21.83 -13.66
C PRO A 533 12.14 -22.61 -13.98
N GLU A 534 11.82 -23.65 -13.22
CA GLU A 534 10.59 -24.44 -13.43
C GLU A 534 9.40 -23.94 -12.60
N GLU A 535 9.68 -23.24 -11.50
CA GLU A 535 8.66 -22.80 -10.53
C GLU A 535 8.38 -21.30 -10.58
N TYR A 536 9.23 -20.52 -11.26
CA TYR A 536 9.12 -19.08 -11.37
C TYR A 536 9.06 -18.58 -12.82
N ASP A 537 7.93 -17.97 -13.18
CA ASP A 537 7.67 -17.31 -14.45
C ASP A 537 7.22 -15.88 -14.17
N ARG A 538 8.03 -14.90 -14.57
CA ARG A 538 7.73 -13.47 -14.38
C ARG A 538 6.38 -13.07 -14.97
N ARG A 539 5.91 -13.76 -16.03
CA ARG A 539 4.61 -13.47 -16.68
C ARG A 539 3.43 -13.66 -15.73
N VAL A 540 3.59 -14.45 -14.68
CA VAL A 540 2.58 -14.66 -13.62
C VAL A 540 2.55 -13.48 -12.64
N THR A 541 3.66 -12.75 -12.51
CA THR A 541 3.79 -11.62 -11.56
C THR A 541 3.70 -10.24 -12.19
N SER A 542 3.69 -10.14 -13.51
CA SER A 542 3.46 -8.90 -14.24
C SER A 542 1.97 -8.54 -14.17
N VAL A 543 1.55 -7.96 -13.05
CA VAL A 543 0.25 -7.30 -12.87
C VAL A 543 0.47 -5.85 -12.48
#